data_AF-A0A968LUG7-F1
#
_entry.id   AF-A0A968LUG7-F1
#
_cell.length_a   1.000
_cell.length_b   1.000
_cell.length_c   1.000
_cell.angle_alpha   90.00
_cell.angle_beta   90.00
_cell.angle_gamma   90.00
#
_symmetry.space_group_name_H-M   'P 1'
#
loop_
_entity.id
_entity.type
_entity.pdbx_description
1 polymer ?
#
loop_
_entity_poly.entity_id
_entity_poly.type
_entity_poly.pdbx_seq_one_letter_code
_entity_poly.pdbx_strand_id
1 'polypeptide(L)'
;MKALKPRFNREQRVNFLGGCGTIKTYQPESGTWLYLIEMEMGPEPDVGRIGNETRIFLPEADINYGIALTASNWVLFCRSTSCI
;
A
#
# COMPACT_ATOMS: atom_id res chain seq x y z
N MET A 1 -3.79 21.47 22.57
CA MET A 1 -3.07 20.72 21.51
C MET A 1 -4.08 19.80 20.85
N LYS A 2 -4.41 19.98 19.57
CA LYS A 2 -5.27 19.02 18.87
C LYS A 2 -4.49 17.71 18.75
N ALA A 3 -4.96 16.66 19.40
CA ALA A 3 -4.50 15.32 19.07
C ALA A 3 -4.87 15.09 17.60
N LEU A 4 -3.87 15.09 16.72
CA LEU A 4 -4.06 14.58 15.37
C LEU A 4 -4.50 13.13 15.53
N LYS A 5 -5.62 12.77 14.92
CA LYS A 5 -6.10 11.39 14.90
C LYS A 5 -5.63 10.77 13.59
N PRO A 6 -5.09 9.54 13.58
CA PRO A 6 -4.73 8.88 12.33
C PRO A 6 -5.98 8.70 11.48
N ARG A 7 -5.89 9.00 10.18
CA ARG A 7 -7.00 8.85 9.23
C ARG A 7 -7.30 7.40 8.88
N PHE A 8 -6.27 6.55 8.88
CA PHE A 8 -6.37 5.13 8.57
C PHE A 8 -6.03 4.25 9.79
N ASN A 9 -6.58 3.04 9.83
CA ASN A 9 -6.39 2.08 10.91
C ASN A 9 -5.42 0.96 10.52
N ARG A 10 -4.95 0.21 11.52
CA ARG A 10 -4.19 -1.03 11.30
C ARG A 10 -5.07 -2.06 10.60
N GLU A 11 -4.43 -2.91 9.80
CA GLU A 11 -5.05 -3.97 8.99
C GLU A 11 -6.05 -3.44 7.94
N GLN A 12 -6.05 -2.14 7.69
CA GLN A 12 -6.85 -1.54 6.65
C GLN A 12 -6.13 -1.61 5.30
N ARG A 13 -6.88 -2.00 4.26
CA ARG A 13 -6.39 -2.02 2.89
C ARG A 13 -6.45 -0.63 2.27
N VAL A 14 -5.37 -0.20 1.64
CA VAL A 14 -5.20 1.13 1.06
C VAL A 14 -4.56 1.05 -0.33
N ASN A 15 -4.79 2.09 -1.12
CA ASN A 15 -4.21 2.26 -2.45
C ASN A 15 -3.26 3.46 -2.42
N PHE A 16 -2.15 3.38 -3.13
CA PHE A 16 -1.16 4.46 -3.24
C PHE A 16 -0.51 4.42 -4.62
N LEU A 17 0.30 5.43 -4.94
CA LEU A 17 1.08 5.46 -6.18
C LEU A 17 2.13 4.35 -6.16
N GLY A 18 1.88 3.25 -6.86
CA GLY A 18 2.72 2.05 -6.87
C GLY A 18 1.96 0.75 -6.62
N GLY A 19 0.71 0.83 -6.16
CA GLY A 19 -0.16 -0.34 -6.03
C GLY A 19 -1.12 -0.24 -4.84
N CYS A 20 -1.41 -1.39 -4.26
CA CYS A 20 -2.24 -1.51 -3.07
C CYS A 20 -1.52 -2.34 -2.01
N GLY A 21 -1.82 -2.05 -0.75
CA GLY A 21 -1.25 -2.78 0.37
C GLY A 21 -2.08 -2.64 1.62
N THR A 22 -1.61 -3.26 2.70
CA THR A 22 -2.30 -3.29 3.99
C THR A 22 -1.48 -2.53 5.03
N ILE A 23 -2.13 -1.64 5.76
CA ILE A 23 -1.47 -0.88 6.84
C ILE A 23 -1.14 -1.84 7.98
N LYS A 24 0.15 -1.93 8.34
CA LYS A 24 0.61 -2.72 9.50
C LYS A 24 0.69 -1.87 10.77
N THR A 25 1.25 -0.68 10.62
CA THR A 25 1.44 0.28 11.72
C THR A 25 1.47 1.70 11.18
N TYR A 26 1.38 2.66 12.09
CA TYR A 26 1.51 4.08 11.78
C TYR A 26 2.16 4.82 12.94
N GLN A 27 2.89 5.88 12.63
CA GLN A 27 3.56 6.72 13.61
C GLN A 27 3.36 8.20 13.29
N PRO A 28 3.27 9.07 14.32
CA PRO A 28 3.18 10.50 14.10
C PRO A 28 4.51 11.04 13.56
N GLU A 29 4.46 11.89 12.55
CA GLU A 29 5.63 12.51 11.92
C GLU A 29 5.36 14.01 11.70
N SER A 30 6.06 14.91 12.39
CA SER A 30 6.07 16.37 12.15
C SER A 30 4.73 17.02 11.73
N GLY A 31 3.62 16.66 12.40
CA GLY A 31 2.28 17.22 12.11
C GLY A 31 1.46 16.46 11.07
N THR A 32 1.98 15.34 10.57
CA THR A 32 1.30 14.35 9.73
C THR A 32 1.44 12.94 10.34
N TRP A 33 0.96 11.93 9.60
CA TRP A 33 1.08 10.51 9.92
C TRP A 33 1.86 9.78 8.85
N LEU A 34 2.80 8.94 9.28
CA LEU A 34 3.54 8.02 8.43
C LEU A 34 2.98 6.61 8.65
N TYR A 35 2.61 5.93 7.56
CA TYR A 35 2.00 4.60 7.59
C TYR A 35 2.94 3.57 6.99
N LEU A 36 3.14 2.46 7.69
CA LEU A 36 3.82 1.28 7.17
C LEU A 36 2.80 0.41 6.43
N ILE A 37 2.99 0.27 5.12
CA ILE A 37 2.13 -0.50 4.24
C ILE A 37 2.91 -1.74 3.81
N GLU A 38 2.34 -2.91 4.06
CA GLU A 38 2.82 -4.19 3.53
C GLU A 38 2.05 -4.50 2.24
N MET A 39 2.78 -4.62 1.13
CA MET A 39 2.20 -4.99 -0.16
C MET A 39 1.97 -6.50 -0.23
N GLU A 40 1.01 -6.94 -1.03
CA GLU A 40 0.91 -8.37 -1.33
C GLU A 40 2.06 -8.75 -2.26
N MET A 41 2.92 -9.66 -1.79
CA MET A 41 3.97 -10.23 -2.62
C MET A 41 3.29 -11.09 -3.69
N GLY A 42 3.43 -10.71 -4.96
CA GLY A 42 3.05 -11.58 -6.07
C GLY A 42 3.89 -12.87 -6.05
N PRO A 43 3.50 -13.90 -6.82
CA PRO A 43 4.31 -15.12 -6.94
C PRO A 43 5.75 -14.74 -7.33
N GLU A 44 6.72 -15.33 -6.62
CA GLU A 44 8.14 -15.07 -6.86
C GLU A 44 8.47 -15.35 -8.34
N PRO A 45 9.05 -14.39 -9.08
CA PRO A 45 9.51 -14.67 -10.43
C PRO A 45 10.72 -15.61 -10.37
N ASP A 46 10.75 -16.63 -11.24
CA ASP A 46 11.78 -17.69 -11.35
C ASP A 46 13.25 -17.22 -11.49
N VAL A 47 13.52 -15.92 -11.57
CA VAL A 47 14.86 -15.37 -11.83
C VAL A 47 15.18 -14.14 -10.97
N GLY A 48 15.88 -14.40 -9.86
CA GLY A 48 17.09 -13.66 -9.46
C GLY A 48 17.04 -12.14 -9.22
N ARG A 49 15.88 -11.54 -8.95
CA ARG A 49 15.82 -10.13 -8.50
C ARG A 49 15.59 -10.06 -7.00
N ILE A 50 16.69 -9.92 -6.27
CA ILE A 50 16.70 -9.69 -4.82
C ILE A 50 16.15 -8.29 -4.55
N GLY A 51 15.01 -8.27 -3.88
CA GLY A 51 14.34 -7.05 -3.41
C GLY A 51 13.13 -7.43 -2.58
N ASN A 52 13.32 -8.20 -1.50
CA ASN A 52 12.26 -8.71 -0.62
C ASN A 52 11.65 -7.61 0.28
N GLU A 53 11.79 -6.34 -0.10
CA GLU A 53 11.30 -5.23 0.71
C GLU A 53 9.81 -5.01 0.40
N THR A 54 8.97 -5.86 1.00
CA THR A 54 7.51 -5.88 0.85
C THR A 54 6.80 -4.78 1.64
N ARG A 55 7.56 -3.90 2.30
CA ARG A 55 7.04 -2.92 3.25
C ARG A 55 7.56 -1.54 2.91
N ILE A 56 6.66 -0.58 2.82
CA ILE A 56 7.00 0.82 2.53
C ILE A 56 6.39 1.75 3.57
N PHE A 57 7.10 2.83 3.86
CA PHE A 57 6.56 3.94 4.64
C PHE A 57 6.03 5.01 3.69
N LEU A 58 4.75 5.36 3.82
CA LEU A 58 4.15 6.45 3.06
C LEU A 58 3.51 7.48 4.00
N PRO A 59 3.63 8.78 3.67
CA PRO A 59 2.90 9.81 4.38
C PRO A 59 1.41 9.72 4.08
N GLU A 60 0.56 10.23 4.97
CA GLU A 60 -0.89 10.22 4.83
C GLU A 60 -1.38 10.79 3.48
N ALA A 61 -0.67 11.76 2.92
CA ALA A 61 -1.01 12.42 1.66
C ALA A 61 -0.90 11.50 0.43
N ASP A 62 -0.05 10.48 0.47
CA ASP A 62 0.19 9.55 -0.64
C ASP A 62 -0.76 8.33 -0.59
N ILE A 63 -1.62 8.26 0.42
CA ILE A 63 -2.47 7.11 0.71
C ILE A 63 -3.93 7.45 0.44
N ASN A 64 -4.58 6.60 -0.32
CA ASN A 64 -6.00 6.68 -0.66
C ASN A 64 -6.77 5.47 -0.12
N TYR A 65 -8.07 5.66 0.10
CA TYR A 65 -8.94 4.57 0.53
C TYR A 65 -8.95 3.45 -0.51
N GLY A 66 -8.53 2.26 -0.10
CA GLY A 66 -8.68 1.05 -0.88
C GLY A 66 -10.14 0.63 -0.87
N ILE A 67 -10.85 0.82 -1.98
CA ILE A 67 -12.11 0.11 -2.19
C ILE A 67 -11.78 -1.37 -2.32
N ALA A 68 -12.26 -2.18 -1.38
CA ALA A 68 -12.25 -3.63 -1.49
C ALA A 68 -13.18 -4.01 -2.66
N LEU A 69 -12.68 -3.90 -3.90
CA LEU A 69 -13.37 -4.40 -5.07
C LEU A 69 -13.36 -5.92 -4.97
N THR A 70 -14.51 -6.45 -4.58
CA THR A 70 -14.83 -7.86 -4.46
C THR A 70 -14.46 -8.60 -5.75
N ALA A 71 -13.37 -9.38 -5.71
CA ALA A 71 -12.97 -10.51 -6.57
C ALA A 71 -13.12 -10.44 -8.12
N SER A 72 -13.65 -9.38 -8.73
CA SER A 72 -14.09 -9.38 -10.13
C SER A 72 -13.42 -8.29 -10.97
N ASN A 73 -12.62 -7.41 -10.38
CA ASN A 73 -11.99 -6.28 -11.08
C ASN A 73 -10.45 -6.28 -11.07
N TRP A 74 -9.84 -7.36 -10.56
CA TRP A 74 -8.38 -7.49 -10.43
C TRP A 74 -7.64 -7.72 -11.75
N VAL A 75 -8.36 -8.14 -12.80
CA VAL A 75 -7.78 -8.48 -14.10
C VAL A 75 -7.37 -7.23 -14.91
N LEU A 76 -7.85 -6.03 -14.56
CA LEU A 76 -7.54 -4.83 -15.37
C LEU A 76 -6.23 -4.13 -15.00
N PHE A 77 -5.77 -4.17 -13.75
CA PHE A 77 -4.56 -3.42 -13.37
C PHE A 77 -3.27 -4.13 -13.77
N CYS A 78 -3.28 -5.46 -13.89
CA CYS A 78 -2.11 -6.25 -14.30
C CYS A 78 -1.99 -6.42 -15.84
N ARG A 79 -2.98 -5.97 -16.63
CA ARG A 79 -2.96 -6.09 -18.11
C ARG A 79 -2.55 -4.83 -18.84
N SER A 80 -2.34 -3.69 -18.16
CA SER A 80 -2.07 -2.41 -18.84
C SER A 80 -0.60 -1.99 -18.87
N THR A 81 0.32 -2.79 -18.35
CA THR A 81 1.73 -2.71 -18.77
C THR A 81 1.90 -3.78 -19.83
N SER A 82 1.78 -3.38 -21.10
CA SER A 82 2.36 -4.14 -22.20
C SER A 82 3.80 -4.45 -21.83
N CYS A 83 4.07 -5.71 -21.49
CA CYS A 83 5.40 -6.26 -21.69
C CYS A 83 5.63 -6.23 -23.20
N ILE A 84 6.38 -5.22 -23.64
CA ILE A 84 7.12 -5.24 -24.91
C ILE A 84 8.25 -6.25 -24.74
#